data_AF-X8CHX1-F1
#
_entry.id   AF-X8CHX1-F1
#
_cell.length_a   1.000
_cell.length_b   1.000
_cell.length_c   1.000
_cell.angle_alpha   90.00
_cell.angle_beta   90.00
_cell.angle_gamma   90.00
#
_symmetry.space_group_name_H-M   'P 1'
#
loop_
_entity.id
_entity.type
_entity.pdbx_description
1 polymer ?
#
loop_
_entity_poly.entity_id
_entity_poly.type
_entity_poly.pdbx_seq_one_letter_code
_entity_poly.pdbx_strand_id
1 'polypeptide(L)'
;MLLGLVCEHAAAVLGYPGGQAIDHDRAFGDLGFDSLTGVELRNRLTTHAGTALSRTVIFDYPTPAALADHLRRQLLHDDREESDDEKLWSALRRIPVRELRRTGLLDKLLLLAGVPETPDGDANEPGPSGDDIDSLSPDDLIAMALDAAEDDEIE
;
A
#
# COMPACT_ATOMS: atom_id res chain seq x y z
N MET A 1 -6.82 -20.80 15.64
CA MET A 1 -5.71 -20.35 16.50
C MET A 1 -4.48 -20.21 15.61
N LEU A 2 -3.68 -19.14 15.71
CA LEU A 2 -2.58 -18.85 14.77
C LEU A 2 -1.57 -20.00 14.65
N LEU A 3 -1.32 -20.72 15.74
CA LEU A 3 -0.47 -21.92 15.71
C LEU A 3 -0.98 -22.98 14.73
N GLY A 4 -2.29 -23.26 14.73
CA GLY A 4 -2.89 -24.21 13.80
C GLY A 4 -2.72 -23.78 12.34
N LEU A 5 -2.86 -22.48 12.06
CA LEU A 5 -2.64 -21.90 10.73
C LEU A 5 -1.18 -22.07 10.27
N VAL A 6 -0.22 -21.76 11.15
CA VAL A 6 1.21 -21.95 10.87
C VAL A 6 1.53 -23.41 10.62
N CYS A 7 1.05 -24.32 11.46
CA CYS A 7 1.26 -25.76 11.30
C CYS A 7 0.58 -26.30 10.03
N GLU A 8 -0.59 -25.81 9.66
CA GLU A 8 -1.31 -26.22 8.45
C GLU A 8 -0.58 -25.78 7.18
N HIS A 9 -0.11 -24.53 7.12
CA HIS A 9 0.72 -24.08 6.01
C HIS A 9 2.08 -24.78 5.99
N ALA A 10 2.68 -25.05 7.14
CA ALA A 10 3.93 -25.80 7.22
C ALA A 10 3.77 -27.24 6.71
N ALA A 11 2.69 -27.92 7.11
CA ALA A 11 2.34 -29.24 6.60
C ALA A 11 2.13 -29.21 5.09
N ALA A 12 1.45 -28.21 4.57
CA ALA A 12 1.18 -28.09 3.15
C ALA A 12 2.43 -27.76 2.31
N VAL A 13 3.47 -27.15 2.88
CA VAL A 13 4.76 -26.94 2.20
C VAL A 13 5.60 -28.22 2.22
N LEU A 14 5.58 -28.97 3.33
CA LEU A 14 6.33 -30.22 3.46
C LEU A 14 5.60 -31.46 2.90
N GLY A 15 4.36 -31.32 2.44
CA GLY A 15 3.56 -32.41 1.89
C GLY A 15 2.96 -33.35 2.95
N TYR A 16 2.85 -32.90 4.20
CA TYR A 16 2.18 -33.66 5.26
C TYR A 16 0.65 -33.60 5.15
N PRO A 17 -0.07 -34.63 5.62
CA PRO A 17 -1.53 -34.72 5.48
C PRO A 17 -2.31 -33.69 6.31
N GLY A 18 -1.66 -32.94 7.19
CA GLY A 18 -2.28 -31.85 7.95
C GLY A 18 -1.40 -31.31 9.07
N GLY A 19 -1.78 -30.15 9.61
CA GLY A 19 -0.99 -29.42 10.61
C GLY A 19 -0.76 -30.17 11.93
N GLN A 20 -1.57 -31.17 12.26
CA GLN A 20 -1.34 -32.02 13.44
C GLN A 20 -0.02 -32.80 13.36
N ALA A 21 0.44 -33.11 12.13
CA ALA A 21 1.65 -33.89 11.91
C ALA A 21 2.92 -33.07 12.14
N ILE A 22 2.77 -31.74 12.33
CA ILE A 22 3.84 -30.82 12.63
C ILE A 22 3.95 -30.67 14.15
N ASP A 23 5.11 -31.03 14.68
CA ASP A 23 5.48 -30.73 16.06
C ASP A 23 5.73 -29.21 16.20
N HIS A 24 4.95 -28.55 17.06
CA HIS A 24 4.98 -27.10 17.21
C HIS A 24 6.19 -26.58 17.99
N ASP A 25 6.85 -27.43 18.78
CA ASP A 25 8.04 -27.08 19.56
C ASP A 25 9.33 -27.42 18.80
N ARG A 26 9.22 -28.18 17.71
CA ARG A 26 10.36 -28.56 16.89
C ARG A 26 10.76 -27.46 15.92
N ALA A 27 12.06 -27.30 15.72
CA ALA A 27 12.56 -26.31 14.78
C ALA A 27 12.20 -26.68 13.33
N PHE A 28 11.89 -25.68 12.52
CA PHE A 28 11.60 -25.84 11.09
C PHE A 28 12.74 -26.58 10.37
N GLY A 29 14.00 -26.28 10.69
CA GLY A 29 15.14 -26.99 10.13
C GLY A 29 15.13 -28.50 10.42
N ASP A 30 14.73 -28.89 11.62
CA ASP A 30 14.63 -30.31 12.01
C ASP A 30 13.40 -31.01 11.39
N LEU A 31 12.40 -30.23 11.00
CA LEU A 31 11.22 -30.69 10.25
C LEU A 31 11.51 -30.84 8.74
N GLY A 32 12.67 -30.39 8.26
CA GLY A 32 13.06 -30.45 6.86
C GLY A 32 12.83 -29.16 6.07
N PHE A 33 12.63 -28.02 6.73
CA PHE A 33 12.65 -26.73 6.05
C PHE A 33 14.06 -26.32 5.66
N ASP A 34 14.15 -25.79 4.45
CA ASP A 34 15.31 -25.17 3.84
C ASP A 34 14.99 -23.71 3.45
N SER A 35 15.93 -23.06 2.76
CA SER A 35 15.76 -21.68 2.31
C SER A 35 14.60 -21.49 1.32
N LEU A 36 14.24 -22.49 0.52
CA LEU A 36 13.20 -22.37 -0.51
C LEU A 36 11.81 -22.59 0.09
N THR A 37 11.65 -23.70 0.80
CA THR A 37 10.43 -24.04 1.55
C THR A 37 10.12 -22.99 2.62
N GLY A 38 11.15 -22.38 3.22
CA GLY A 38 10.96 -21.27 4.15
C GLY A 38 10.37 -20.02 3.48
N VAL A 39 10.88 -19.65 2.30
CA VAL A 39 10.32 -18.54 1.52
C VAL A 39 8.88 -18.83 1.10
N GLU A 40 8.56 -20.08 0.75
CA GLU A 40 7.21 -20.50 0.40
C GLU A 40 6.24 -20.41 1.59
N LEU A 41 6.61 -20.94 2.75
CA LEU A 41 5.81 -20.81 3.98
C LEU A 41 5.54 -19.35 4.31
N ARG A 42 6.58 -18.51 4.25
CA ARG A 42 6.45 -17.06 4.43
C ARG A 42 5.45 -16.46 3.44
N ASN A 43 5.56 -16.77 2.15
CA ASN A 43 4.62 -16.24 1.14
C ASN A 43 3.19 -16.61 1.47
N ARG A 44 2.94 -17.89 1.78
CA ARG A 44 1.61 -18.40 2.11
C ARG A 44 1.05 -17.70 3.36
N LEU A 45 1.88 -17.53 4.38
CA LEU A 45 1.50 -16.81 5.61
C LEU A 45 1.23 -15.33 5.35
N THR A 46 2.06 -14.63 4.56
CA THR A 46 1.81 -13.22 4.20
C THR A 46 0.51 -13.06 3.42
N THR A 47 0.21 -13.95 2.48
CA THR A 47 -1.06 -13.91 1.73
C THR A 47 -2.27 -14.17 2.62
N HIS A 48 -2.18 -15.09 3.59
CA HIS A 48 -3.33 -15.44 4.45
C HIS A 48 -3.50 -14.53 5.67
N ALA A 49 -2.41 -14.05 6.25
CA ALA A 49 -2.44 -13.20 7.45
C ALA A 49 -2.47 -11.71 7.11
N GLY A 50 -2.24 -11.31 5.85
CA GLY A 50 -2.19 -9.91 5.44
C GLY A 50 -0.96 -9.14 5.93
N THR A 51 -0.10 -9.76 6.74
CA THR A 51 1.06 -9.12 7.37
C THR A 51 2.33 -9.29 6.53
N ALA A 52 3.11 -8.21 6.38
CA ALA A 52 4.41 -8.24 5.71
C ALA A 52 5.46 -8.95 6.58
N LEU A 53 5.84 -10.18 6.21
CA LEU A 53 6.84 -10.96 6.93
C LEU A 53 8.23 -10.78 6.34
N SER A 54 9.22 -10.58 7.21
CA SER A 54 10.63 -10.51 6.82
C SER A 54 11.07 -11.82 6.12
N ARG A 55 12.00 -11.70 5.18
CA ARG A 55 12.67 -12.87 4.55
C ARG A 55 13.37 -13.77 5.57
N THR A 56 13.75 -13.23 6.73
CA THR A 56 14.48 -13.93 7.78
C THR A 56 13.58 -14.55 8.85
N VAL A 57 12.25 -14.40 8.74
CA VAL A 57 11.32 -14.70 9.85
C VAL A 57 11.40 -16.14 10.36
N ILE A 58 11.73 -17.11 9.49
CA ILE A 58 11.86 -18.52 9.88
C ILE A 58 13.18 -18.80 10.60
N PHE A 59 14.21 -17.98 10.38
CA PHE A 59 15.46 -18.03 11.13
C PHE A 59 15.34 -17.28 12.47
N ASP A 60 14.61 -16.17 12.48
CA ASP A 60 14.35 -15.38 13.68
C ASP A 60 13.38 -16.10 14.63
N TYR A 61 12.45 -16.86 14.07
CA TYR A 61 11.44 -17.65 14.78
C TYR A 61 11.49 -19.11 14.29
N PRO A 62 12.42 -19.91 14.84
CA PRO A 62 12.75 -21.22 14.29
C PRO A 62 11.68 -22.28 14.56
N THR A 63 10.66 -22.03 15.38
CA THR A 63 9.58 -22.99 15.68
C THR A 63 8.21 -22.46 15.24
N PRO A 64 7.26 -23.35 14.91
CA PRO A 64 5.88 -22.97 14.62
C PRO A 64 5.23 -22.14 15.74
N ALA A 65 5.48 -22.50 17.00
CA ALA A 65 4.99 -21.76 18.16
C ALA A 65 5.53 -20.32 18.20
N ALA A 66 6.84 -20.15 18.03
CA ALA A 66 7.47 -18.83 18.04
C ALA A 66 6.98 -17.94 16.89
N LEU A 67 6.80 -18.53 15.69
CA LEU A 67 6.28 -17.82 14.53
C LEU A 67 4.82 -17.40 14.73
N ALA A 68 3.99 -18.27 15.31
CA ALA A 68 2.60 -17.95 15.61
C ALA A 68 2.47 -16.80 16.63
N ASP A 69 3.32 -16.76 17.65
CA ASP A 69 3.35 -15.65 18.62
C ASP A 69 3.88 -14.35 18.01
N HIS A 70 4.81 -14.43 17.05
CA HIS A 70 5.23 -13.26 16.28
C HIS A 70 4.09 -12.69 15.44
N LEU A 71 3.38 -13.55 14.70
CA LEU A 71 2.21 -13.16 13.91
C LEU A 71 1.12 -12.53 14.79
N ARG A 72 0.87 -13.11 15.97
CA ARG A 72 -0.10 -12.54 16.92
C ARG A 72 0.27 -11.13 17.33
N ARG A 73 1.56 -10.88 17.58
CA ARG A 73 2.05 -9.55 17.91
C ARG A 73 1.91 -8.60 16.74
N GLN A 74 2.29 -8.99 15.52
CA GLN A 74 2.16 -8.12 14.35
C GLN A 74 0.71 -7.71 14.09
N LEU A 75 -0.23 -8.66 14.09
CA LEU A 75 -1.64 -8.37 13.87
C LEU A 75 -2.21 -7.38 14.90
N LEU A 76 -1.82 -7.51 16.17
CA LEU A 76 -2.20 -6.56 17.23
C LEU A 76 -1.52 -5.18 17.09
N HIS A 77 -0.41 -5.07 16.36
CA HIS A 77 0.25 -3.79 16.09
C HIS A 77 -0.34 -3.12 14.83
N ASP A 78 -0.67 -3.88 13.80
CA ASP A 78 -1.33 -3.40 12.58
C ASP A 78 -2.72 -2.81 12.91
N ASP A 79 -3.49 -3.49 13.76
CA ASP A 79 -4.76 -2.97 14.33
C ASP A 79 -4.56 -1.66 15.13
N ARG A 80 -3.37 -1.44 15.70
CA ARG A 80 -3.06 -0.22 16.49
C ARG A 80 -2.64 0.94 15.60
N GLU A 81 -1.95 0.70 14.49
CA GLU A 81 -1.61 1.76 13.53
C GLU A 81 -2.85 2.25 12.79
N GLU A 82 -3.77 1.36 12.38
CA GLU A 82 -5.07 1.76 11.84
C GLU A 82 -5.92 2.53 12.88
N SER A 83 -5.78 2.18 14.17
CA SER A 83 -6.38 2.93 15.28
C SER A 83 -5.73 4.30 15.53
N ASP A 84 -4.43 4.45 15.26
CA ASP A 84 -3.72 5.73 15.42
C ASP A 84 -4.07 6.70 14.29
N ASP A 85 -4.27 6.20 13.07
CA ASP A 85 -4.84 6.97 11.97
C ASP A 85 -6.27 7.43 12.25
N GLU A 86 -7.15 6.55 12.76
CA GLU A 86 -8.52 6.94 13.13
C GLU A 86 -8.54 7.99 14.27
N LYS A 87 -7.65 7.86 15.26
CA LYS A 87 -7.47 8.87 16.31
C LYS A 87 -6.97 10.19 15.73
N LEU A 88 -6.03 10.14 14.78
CA LEU A 88 -5.49 11.31 14.09
C LEU A 88 -6.57 12.01 13.27
N TRP A 89 -7.33 11.28 12.45
CA TRP A 89 -8.45 11.81 11.67
C TRP A 89 -9.56 12.38 12.55
N SER A 90 -9.86 11.74 13.68
CA SER A 90 -10.78 12.26 14.70
C SER A 90 -10.29 13.57 15.33
N ALA A 91 -9.00 13.67 15.63
CA ALA A 91 -8.39 14.90 16.16
C ALA A 91 -8.39 16.03 15.12
N LEU A 92 -8.02 15.74 13.87
CA LEU A 92 -8.04 16.68 12.75
C LEU A 92 -9.45 17.25 12.52
N ARG A 93 -10.48 16.40 12.54
CA ARG A 93 -11.88 16.81 12.36
C ARG A 93 -12.39 17.73 13.48
N ARG A 94 -11.75 17.72 14.65
CA ARG A 94 -12.09 18.56 15.80
C ARG A 94 -11.48 19.97 15.72
N ILE A 95 -10.48 20.18 14.85
CA ILE A 95 -9.80 21.46 14.71
C ILE A 95 -10.57 22.34 13.71
N PRO A 96 -11.01 23.55 14.08
CA PRO A 96 -11.64 24.45 13.13
C PRO A 96 -10.65 24.92 12.05
N VAL A 97 -11.08 24.93 10.78
CA VAL A 97 -10.26 25.29 9.60
C VAL A 97 -9.55 26.64 9.74
N ARG A 98 -10.11 27.58 10.51
CA ARG A 98 -9.49 28.89 10.77
C ARG A 98 -8.16 28.79 11.50
N GLU A 99 -8.02 27.86 12.44
CA GLU A 99 -6.75 27.65 13.13
C GLU A 99 -5.74 26.94 12.21
N LEU A 100 -6.19 25.99 11.39
CA LEU A 100 -5.33 25.33 10.39
C LEU A 100 -4.78 26.34 9.35
N ARG A 101 -5.59 27.32 8.94
CA ARG A 101 -5.16 28.45 8.10
C ARG A 101 -4.19 29.37 8.82
N ARG A 102 -4.48 29.73 10.08
CA ARG A 102 -3.64 30.65 10.87
C ARG A 102 -2.23 30.10 11.08
N THR A 103 -2.09 28.78 11.18
CA THR A 103 -0.81 28.09 11.32
C THR A 103 -0.14 27.76 9.98
N GLY A 104 -0.78 28.02 8.84
CA GLY A 104 -0.30 27.61 7.51
C GLY A 104 -0.20 26.09 7.35
N LEU A 105 -0.98 25.33 8.12
CA LEU A 105 -1.01 23.87 8.05
C LEU A 105 -1.99 23.41 6.96
N LEU A 106 -3.03 24.20 6.69
CA LEU A 106 -4.02 23.88 5.65
C LEU A 106 -3.37 23.76 4.27
N ASP A 107 -2.52 24.72 3.90
CA ASP A 107 -1.85 24.75 2.60
C ASP A 107 -0.92 23.53 2.43
N LYS A 108 -0.26 23.10 3.52
CA LYS A 108 0.58 21.89 3.53
C LYS A 108 -0.26 20.62 3.36
N LEU A 109 -1.44 20.57 3.98
CA LEU A 109 -2.35 19.42 3.87
C LEU A 109 -2.97 19.32 2.47
N LEU A 110 -3.36 20.44 1.87
CA LEU A 110 -3.89 20.49 0.50
C LEU A 110 -2.82 20.10 -0.53
N LEU A 111 -1.58 20.59 -0.35
CA LEU A 111 -0.43 20.17 -1.14
C LEU A 111 -0.18 18.66 -1.06
N LEU A 112 -0.23 18.09 0.16
CA LEU A 112 -0.03 16.65 0.37
C LEU A 112 -1.19 15.81 -0.19
N ALA A 113 -2.42 16.33 -0.14
CA ALA A 113 -3.62 15.70 -0.70
C ALA A 113 -3.68 15.78 -2.23
N GLY A 114 -2.71 16.43 -2.88
CA GLY A 114 -2.70 16.62 -4.33
C GLY A 114 -3.83 17.50 -4.84
N VAL A 115 -4.45 18.30 -3.96
CA VAL A 115 -5.46 19.28 -4.36
C VAL A 115 -4.69 20.52 -4.81
N PRO A 116 -4.71 20.89 -6.10
CA PRO A 116 -4.08 22.13 -6.53
C PRO A 116 -4.79 23.28 -5.83
N GLU A 117 -4.01 24.07 -5.09
CA GLU A 117 -4.43 25.37 -4.58
C GLU A 117 -4.94 26.18 -5.78
N THR A 118 -6.25 26.37 -5.92
CA THR A 118 -6.77 27.50 -6.69
C THR A 118 -6.71 28.70 -5.76
N PRO A 119 -5.78 29.65 -5.95
CA PRO A 119 -5.78 30.87 -5.17
C PRO A 119 -7.04 31.63 -5.59
N ASP A 120 -7.95 31.83 -4.64
CA ASP A 120 -9.10 32.70 -4.84
C ASP A 120 -8.62 34.14 -5.13
N GLY A 121 -8.91 34.63 -6.34
CA GLY A 121 -9.16 36.04 -6.61
C GLY A 121 -8.22 36.77 -7.56
N ASP A 122 -8.45 36.63 -8.88
CA ASP A 122 -8.88 37.81 -9.65
C ASP A 122 -9.79 37.39 -10.81
N ALA A 123 -10.97 37.99 -10.86
CA ALA A 123 -11.97 37.75 -11.88
C ALA A 123 -11.75 38.75 -13.01
N ASN A 124 -10.72 38.55 -13.85
CA ASN A 124 -10.72 39.13 -15.19
C ASN A 124 -9.63 38.52 -16.09
N GLU A 125 -10.07 37.73 -17.07
CA GLU A 125 -9.58 37.61 -18.46
C GLU A 125 -9.75 36.16 -18.96
N PRO A 126 -10.59 35.91 -20.00
CA PRO A 126 -10.53 34.67 -20.74
C PRO A 126 -9.40 34.79 -21.78
N GLY A 127 -8.25 34.17 -21.51
CA GLY A 127 -7.16 33.96 -22.47
C GLY A 127 -6.99 32.46 -22.75
N PRO A 128 -6.77 32.04 -24.02
CA PRO A 128 -6.76 30.63 -24.39
C PRO A 128 -5.51 29.95 -23.82
N SER A 129 -5.70 28.91 -23.02
CA SER A 129 -4.60 28.09 -22.50
C SER A 129 -4.46 26.87 -23.42
N GLY A 130 -3.37 26.82 -24.17
CA GLY A 130 -3.05 25.75 -25.13
C GLY A 130 -2.56 24.46 -24.46
N ASP A 131 -3.38 23.84 -23.61
CA ASP A 131 -3.05 22.56 -22.97
C ASP A 131 -4.20 21.52 -22.99
N ASP A 132 -5.17 21.71 -23.89
CA ASP A 132 -6.27 20.76 -24.10
C ASP A 132 -5.94 19.71 -25.18
N ILE A 133 -4.76 19.07 -25.16
CA ILE A 133 -4.45 18.00 -26.12
C ILE A 133 -5.19 16.70 -25.75
N ASP A 134 -5.35 16.43 -24.45
CA ASP A 134 -5.91 15.18 -23.95
C ASP A 134 -7.45 15.11 -23.98
N SER A 135 -8.12 16.23 -24.26
CA SER A 135 -9.60 16.32 -24.33
C SER A 135 -10.14 16.35 -25.76
N LEU A 136 -9.26 16.34 -26.77
CA LEU A 136 -9.66 16.43 -28.18
C LEU A 136 -10.18 15.09 -28.71
N SER A 137 -11.24 15.15 -29.50
CA SER A 137 -11.67 13.98 -30.27
C SER A 137 -10.58 13.62 -31.29
N PRO A 138 -10.36 12.33 -31.62
CA PRO A 138 -9.45 11.94 -32.69
C PRO A 138 -9.72 12.67 -34.02
N ASP A 139 -10.95 13.09 -34.29
CA ASP A 139 -11.29 13.88 -35.48
C ASP A 139 -10.72 15.31 -35.42
N ASP A 140 -10.66 15.93 -34.23
CA ASP A 140 -10.15 17.29 -34.04
C ASP A 140 -8.61 17.32 -34.12
N LEU A 141 -7.94 16.25 -33.67
CA LEU A 141 -6.50 16.07 -33.83
C LEU A 141 -6.09 15.92 -35.30
N ILE A 142 -6.91 15.24 -36.10
CA ILE A 142 -6.69 15.08 -37.54
C ILE A 142 -6.85 16.43 -38.26
N ALA A 143 -7.84 17.23 -37.88
CA ALA A 143 -8.03 18.57 -38.43
C ALA A 143 -6.85 19.49 -38.11
N MET A 144 -6.38 19.50 -36.85
CA MET A 144 -5.24 20.32 -36.42
C MET A 144 -3.93 19.93 -37.11
N ALA A 145 -3.70 18.63 -37.35
CA ALA A 145 -2.50 18.15 -38.06
C ALA A 145 -2.50 18.47 -39.56
N LEU A 146 -3.68 18.63 -40.17
CA LEU A 146 -3.82 19.05 -41.57
C LEU A 146 -3.62 20.56 -41.72
N ASP A 147 -4.14 21.35 -40.77
CA ASP A 147 -4.00 22.82 -40.75
C ASP A 147 -2.53 23.24 -40.55
N ALA A 148 -1.81 22.54 -39.67
CA ALA A 148 -0.38 22.78 -39.42
C ALA A 148 0.55 22.42 -40.60
N ALA A 149 0.05 21.69 -41.61
CA ALA A 149 0.82 21.32 -42.79
C ALA A 149 0.69 22.33 -43.95
N GLU A 150 -0.22 23.31 -43.86
CA GLU A 150 -0.39 24.37 -44.87
C GLU A 150 0.44 25.63 -44.56
N ASP A 151 1.02 25.75 -43.36
CA ASP A 151 1.75 26.94 -42.89
C ASP A 151 3.27 26.93 -43.13
N ASP A 152 3.83 25.89 -43.77
CA ASP A 152 5.30 25.75 -44.00
C ASP A 152 5.73 25.91 -45.48
N GLU A 153 4.93 26.59 -46.32
CA GLU A 153 5.29 26.93 -47.71
C GLU A 153 5.17 28.44 -48.02
N ILE A 154 5.82 29.30 -47.23
CA ILE A 154 6.26 30.64 -47.68
C ILE A 154 7.65 30.97 -47.12
N GLU A 155 8.70 30.69 -47.90
CA GLU A 155 9.71 31.71 -48.25
C GLU A 155 10.39 31.40 -49.60
#